data_AF-A0A1F3R4Z6-F1
#
_entry.id   AF-A0A1F3R4Z6-F1
#
_cell.length_a   1.000
_cell.length_b   1.000
_cell.length_c   1.000
_cell.angle_alpha   90.00
_cell.angle_beta   90.00
_cell.angle_gamma   90.00
#
_symmetry.space_group_name_H-M   'P 1'
#
loop_
_entity.id
_entity.type
_entity.pdbx_description
1 polymer ?
#
loop_
_entity_poly.entity_id
_entity_poly.type
_entity_poly.pdbx_seq_one_letter_code
_entity_poly.pdbx_strand_id
1 'polypeptide(L)'
;MIDARRGFIYNTNEIQRDEPANYVDFSAGILGFSEKYFFGFAVNHLAEPDESVIEGTSPLPRKFTFHAGAVLPVESKGEVASLSPNVLVQLQQDFLQINFGMYFSKGPIIGGLWYRNSDSFIALLGFQAGILKFGYSYDITVSKLTNQTAGSHEFSTGLQFDCKPKKRRFRTISCPSF
;
A
#
# COMPACT_ATOMS: atom_id res chain seq x y z
N MET A 1 13.32 -19.01 32.14
CA MET A 1 12.70 -20.35 32.07
C MET A 1 11.21 -20.17 32.35
N ILE A 2 10.32 -20.62 31.46
CA ILE A 2 8.87 -20.38 31.56
C ILE A 2 8.25 -21.51 32.41
N ASP A 3 7.50 -21.16 33.46
CA ASP A 3 6.83 -22.13 34.32
C ASP A 3 5.53 -22.63 33.68
N ALA A 4 5.34 -23.95 33.70
CA ALA A 4 4.23 -24.61 33.02
C ALA A 4 2.83 -24.29 33.60
N ARG A 5 2.72 -23.73 34.81
CA ARG A 5 1.45 -23.35 35.44
C ARG A 5 1.30 -21.85 35.66
N ARG A 6 2.40 -21.13 35.87
CA ARG A 6 2.40 -19.69 36.24
C ARG A 6 2.96 -18.77 35.15
N GLY A 7 3.45 -19.32 34.03
CA GLY A 7 3.99 -18.53 32.92
C GLY A 7 5.32 -17.86 33.26
N PHE A 8 5.49 -16.59 32.89
CA PHE A 8 6.71 -15.83 33.17
C PHE A 8 6.77 -15.43 34.65
N ILE A 9 7.48 -16.22 35.46
CA ILE A 9 7.70 -15.95 36.90
C ILE A 9 9.00 -15.19 37.20
N TYR A 10 9.89 -15.05 36.22
CA TYR A 10 11.12 -14.27 36.34
C TYR A 10 11.00 -12.99 35.52
N ASN A 11 11.47 -11.87 36.07
CA ASN A 11 11.63 -10.65 35.31
C ASN A 11 12.66 -10.86 34.19
N THR A 12 12.45 -10.18 33.05
CA THR A 12 13.44 -10.12 31.99
C THR A 12 14.72 -9.46 32.51
N ASN A 13 15.89 -9.95 32.08
CA ASN A 13 17.19 -9.31 32.34
C ASN A 13 17.48 -8.18 31.34
N GLU A 14 16.53 -7.86 30.47
CA GLU A 14 16.63 -6.75 29.52
C GLU A 14 16.60 -5.42 30.26
N ILE A 15 17.67 -4.63 30.10
CA ILE A 15 17.76 -3.28 30.61
C ILE A 15 16.97 -2.40 29.63
N GLN A 16 15.83 -1.87 30.09
CA GLN A 16 15.04 -0.92 29.32
C GLN A 16 15.77 0.40 29.22
N ARG A 17 15.64 1.07 28.08
CA ARG A 17 16.18 2.41 27.91
C ARG A 17 15.34 3.39 28.75
N ASP A 18 15.97 4.06 29.71
CA ASP A 18 15.29 4.98 30.63
C ASP A 18 14.77 6.27 29.95
N GLU A 19 15.24 6.58 28.74
CA GLU A 19 14.92 7.82 28.01
C GLU A 19 14.12 7.57 26.72
N PRO A 20 13.13 8.42 26.39
CA PRO A 20 12.37 8.32 25.16
C PRO A 20 13.26 8.54 23.95
N ALA A 21 13.21 7.58 23.04
CA ALA A 21 14.01 7.62 21.83
C ALA A 21 13.27 8.35 20.70
N ASN A 22 13.83 9.48 20.27
CA ASN A 22 13.29 10.27 19.16
C ASN A 22 14.24 10.16 17.97
N TYR A 23 13.68 9.82 16.81
CA TYR A 23 14.45 9.67 15.59
C TYR A 23 13.82 10.46 14.47
N VAL A 24 14.67 10.91 13.55
CA VAL A 24 14.24 11.53 12.31
C VAL A 24 14.40 10.49 11.22
N ASP A 25 13.32 10.24 10.49
CA ASP A 25 13.35 9.34 9.33
C ASP A 25 12.90 10.05 8.06
N PHE A 26 13.49 9.64 6.95
CA PHE A 26 13.22 10.18 5.62
C PHE A 26 12.83 9.05 4.66
N SER A 27 11.95 9.40 3.72
CA SER A 27 11.57 8.52 2.61
C SER A 27 11.60 9.31 1.31
N ALA A 28 12.05 8.67 0.24
CA ALA A 28 12.11 9.29 -1.09
C ALA A 28 11.58 8.30 -2.14
N GLY A 29 11.02 8.83 -3.22
CA GLY A 29 10.50 8.00 -4.30
C GLY A 29 10.31 8.76 -5.60
N ILE A 30 10.20 7.99 -6.68
CA ILE A 30 9.94 8.46 -8.03
C ILE A 30 8.72 7.74 -8.60
N LEU A 31 7.91 8.47 -9.37
CA LEU A 31 6.72 7.96 -10.03
C LEU A 31 6.75 8.39 -11.51
N GLY A 32 6.73 7.41 -12.41
CA GLY A 32 6.48 7.60 -13.82
C GLY A 32 5.05 7.18 -14.14
N PHE A 33 4.28 8.05 -14.78
CA PHE A 33 2.92 7.73 -15.22
C PHE A 33 2.66 8.22 -16.64
N SER A 34 1.82 7.48 -17.33
CA SER A 34 1.29 7.75 -18.66
C SER A 34 -0.22 7.48 -18.64
N GLU A 35 -0.91 7.64 -19.76
CA GLU A 35 -2.36 7.37 -19.87
C GLU A 35 -2.71 5.90 -19.59
N LYS A 36 -1.79 4.98 -19.92
CA LYS A 36 -2.02 3.53 -19.85
C LYS A 36 -1.11 2.80 -18.88
N TYR A 37 0.01 3.38 -18.46
CA TYR A 37 1.03 2.70 -17.67
C TYR A 37 1.50 3.58 -16.53
N PHE A 38 1.81 2.98 -15.41
CA PHE A 38 2.46 3.65 -14.30
C PHE A 38 3.47 2.72 -13.65
N PHE A 39 4.54 3.29 -13.15
CA PHE A 39 5.54 2.59 -12.37
C PHE A 39 6.19 3.56 -11.39
N GLY A 40 6.70 3.03 -10.30
CA GLY A 40 7.36 3.83 -9.31
C GLY A 40 8.27 3.01 -8.42
N PHE A 41 9.18 3.72 -7.78
CA PHE A 41 10.14 3.17 -6.86
C PHE A 41 10.24 4.09 -5.66
N ALA A 42 10.23 3.54 -4.47
CA ALA A 42 10.35 4.26 -3.22
C ALA A 42 11.34 3.55 -2.29
N VAL A 43 12.10 4.35 -1.55
CA VAL A 43 12.97 3.92 -0.46
C VAL A 43 12.48 4.57 0.81
N ASN A 44 12.11 3.75 1.77
CA ASN A 44 11.77 4.17 3.13
C ASN A 44 12.94 3.90 4.07
N HIS A 45 12.94 4.56 5.22
CA HIS A 45 13.94 4.39 6.27
C HIS A 45 15.36 4.80 5.84
N LEU A 46 15.48 5.91 5.11
CA LEU A 46 16.77 6.40 4.60
C LEU A 46 17.79 6.71 5.70
N ALA A 47 17.31 7.10 6.89
CA ALA A 47 18.14 7.42 8.04
C ALA A 47 18.51 6.19 8.89
N GLU A 48 17.93 5.02 8.59
CA GLU A 48 18.10 3.75 9.34
C GLU A 48 18.10 3.97 10.87
N PRO A 49 17.03 4.56 11.45
CA PRO A 49 16.99 4.88 12.87
C PRO A 49 17.04 3.61 13.73
N ASP A 50 17.62 3.72 14.92
CA ASP A 50 17.76 2.60 15.84
C ASP A 50 16.50 2.40 16.68
N GLU A 51 15.66 1.42 16.38
CA GLU A 51 14.41 1.18 17.12
C GLU A 51 14.60 0.33 18.39
N SER A 52 15.84 0.14 18.87
CA SER A 52 16.06 -0.68 20.06
C SER A 52 15.36 -0.11 21.30
N VAL A 53 14.45 -0.90 21.86
CA VAL A 53 13.72 -0.62 23.12
C VAL A 53 14.56 -0.98 24.35
N ILE A 54 15.55 -1.85 24.17
CA ILE A 54 16.48 -2.34 25.19
C ILE A 54 17.89 -1.81 24.90
N GLU A 55 18.80 -1.90 25.87
CA GLU A 55 20.23 -1.67 25.61
C GLU A 55 20.72 -2.61 24.48
N GLY A 56 20.98 -2.03 23.31
CA GLY A 56 21.31 -2.75 22.09
C GLY A 56 21.18 -1.84 20.86
N THR A 57 21.57 -2.36 19.70
CA THR A 57 21.39 -1.69 18.40
C THR A 57 20.45 -2.50 17.53
N SER A 58 19.33 -1.91 17.13
CA SER A 58 18.36 -2.48 16.20
C SER A 58 18.04 -1.45 15.11
N PRO A 59 18.95 -1.26 14.13
CA PRO A 59 18.72 -0.33 13.05
C PRO A 59 17.54 -0.80 12.21
N LEU A 60 16.59 0.10 11.94
CA LEU A 60 15.47 -0.15 11.06
C LEU A 60 15.97 -0.22 9.62
N PRO A 61 15.97 -1.41 8.98
CA PRO A 61 16.52 -1.59 7.66
C PRO A 61 15.73 -0.79 6.62
N ARG A 62 16.45 -0.24 5.63
CA ARG A 62 15.83 0.37 4.46
C ARG A 62 14.84 -0.58 3.79
N LYS A 63 13.65 -0.04 3.52
CA LYS A 63 12.60 -0.74 2.78
C LYS A 63 12.55 -0.22 1.36
N PHE A 64 12.74 -1.10 0.40
CA PHE A 64 12.64 -0.81 -1.01
C PHE A 64 11.28 -1.27 -1.52
N THR A 65 10.53 -0.36 -2.14
CA THR A 65 9.21 -0.64 -2.71
C THR A 65 9.23 -0.30 -4.20
N PHE A 66 8.99 -1.30 -5.04
CA PHE A 66 8.78 -1.13 -6.46
C PHE A 66 7.31 -1.45 -6.78
N HIS A 67 6.66 -0.61 -7.57
CA HIS A 67 5.31 -0.88 -8.06
C HIS A 67 5.20 -0.55 -9.54
N ALA A 68 4.42 -1.33 -10.27
CA ALA A 68 4.11 -1.07 -11.66
C ALA A 68 2.70 -1.59 -12.00
N GLY A 69 2.06 -0.97 -12.97
CA GLY A 69 0.75 -1.36 -13.41
C GLY A 69 0.37 -0.73 -14.74
N ALA A 70 -0.72 -1.24 -15.31
CA ALA A 70 -1.32 -0.69 -16.50
C ALA A 70 -2.82 -0.46 -16.28
N VAL A 71 -3.42 0.44 -17.04
CA VAL A 71 -4.88 0.63 -17.15
C VAL A 71 -5.24 0.48 -18.62
N LEU A 72 -5.76 -0.69 -18.96
CA LEU A 72 -6.10 -1.07 -20.32
C LEU A 72 -7.61 -0.92 -20.51
N PRO A 73 -8.09 -0.03 -21.38
CA PRO A 73 -9.51 0.04 -21.70
C PRO A 73 -9.92 -1.26 -22.41
N VAL A 74 -11.02 -1.87 -21.95
CA VAL A 74 -11.65 -3.02 -22.58
C VAL A 74 -12.89 -2.51 -23.29
N GLU A 75 -12.89 -2.61 -24.62
CA GLU A 75 -13.99 -2.12 -25.43
C GLU A 75 -15.26 -2.94 -25.13
N SER A 76 -16.25 -2.28 -24.54
CA SER A 76 -17.56 -2.88 -24.26
C SER A 76 -18.63 -2.02 -24.90
N LYS A 77 -19.60 -2.66 -25.55
CA LYS A 77 -20.73 -1.98 -26.19
C LYS A 77 -21.57 -1.27 -25.13
N GLY A 78 -21.35 0.03 -24.95
CA GLY A 78 -22.19 0.92 -24.13
C GLY A 78 -21.65 1.27 -22.74
N GLU A 79 -20.65 0.57 -22.21
CA GLU A 79 -20.08 0.84 -20.89
C GLU A 79 -18.55 0.87 -20.93
N VAL A 80 -17.95 1.87 -20.29
CA VAL A 80 -16.48 1.95 -20.17
C VAL A 80 -16.02 0.88 -19.19
N ALA A 81 -15.33 -0.13 -19.69
CA ALA A 81 -14.67 -1.14 -18.89
C ALA A 81 -13.15 -0.98 -18.98
N SER A 82 -12.43 -1.30 -17.91
CA SER A 82 -10.97 -1.27 -17.88
C SER A 82 -10.42 -2.43 -17.08
N LEU A 83 -9.33 -3.00 -17.58
CA LEU A 83 -8.53 -4.01 -16.90
C LEU A 83 -7.22 -3.40 -16.44
N SER A 84 -6.85 -3.59 -15.19
CA SER A 84 -5.62 -3.05 -14.62
C SER A 84 -4.79 -4.14 -13.94
N PRO A 85 -3.81 -4.72 -14.65
CA PRO A 85 -2.80 -5.57 -14.03
C PRO A 85 -1.81 -4.72 -13.23
N ASN A 86 -1.39 -5.22 -12.08
CA ASN A 86 -0.56 -4.53 -11.11
C ASN A 86 0.45 -5.49 -10.48
N VAL A 87 1.62 -4.97 -10.13
CA VAL A 87 2.64 -5.66 -9.36
C VAL A 87 3.22 -4.72 -8.32
N LEU A 88 3.42 -5.24 -7.11
CA LEU A 88 4.03 -4.54 -5.99
C LEU A 88 5.07 -5.47 -5.35
N VAL A 89 6.33 -5.07 -5.42
CA VAL A 89 7.47 -5.77 -4.83
C VAL A 89 8.00 -4.95 -3.68
N GLN A 90 8.10 -5.56 -2.52
CA GLN A 90 8.62 -4.93 -1.30
C GLN A 90 9.76 -5.80 -0.76
N LEU A 91 10.91 -5.18 -0.55
CA LEU A 91 12.08 -5.80 0.06
C LEU A 91 12.44 -5.01 1.31
N GLN A 92 12.47 -5.69 2.45
CA GLN A 92 12.96 -5.12 3.70
C GLN A 92 13.82 -6.15 4.39
N GLN A 93 15.11 -5.83 4.54
CA GLN A 93 16.13 -6.79 4.97
C GLN A 93 16.06 -8.10 4.16
N ASP A 94 15.86 -9.25 4.81
CA ASP A 94 15.80 -10.56 4.15
C ASP A 94 14.37 -10.94 3.71
N PHE A 95 13.38 -10.08 3.99
CA PHE A 95 11.98 -10.34 3.66
C PHE A 95 11.61 -9.73 2.30
N LEU A 96 11.35 -10.59 1.33
CA LEU A 96 10.86 -10.23 0.01
C LEU A 96 9.38 -10.60 -0.14
N GLN A 97 8.53 -9.60 -0.31
CA GLN A 97 7.12 -9.76 -0.58
C GLN A 97 6.78 -9.31 -2.00
N ILE A 98 6.21 -10.21 -2.79
CA ILE A 98 5.73 -9.91 -4.14
C ILE A 98 4.21 -10.07 -4.15
N ASN A 99 3.53 -9.02 -4.59
CA ASN A 99 2.08 -8.98 -4.75
C ASN A 99 1.76 -8.76 -6.21
N PHE A 100 0.99 -9.67 -6.79
CA PHE A 100 0.43 -9.53 -8.14
C PHE A 100 -1.05 -9.25 -8.03
N GLY A 101 -1.53 -8.21 -8.69
CA GLY A 101 -2.90 -7.75 -8.62
C GLY A 101 -3.52 -7.59 -10.00
N MET A 102 -4.82 -7.74 -10.08
CA MET A 102 -5.59 -7.38 -11.26
C MET A 102 -6.91 -6.75 -10.80
N TYR A 103 -7.18 -5.56 -11.29
CA TYR A 103 -8.48 -4.91 -11.13
C TYR A 103 -9.26 -4.95 -12.43
N PHE A 104 -10.56 -5.14 -12.32
CA PHE A 104 -11.52 -4.98 -13.40
C PHE A 104 -12.55 -3.95 -12.97
N SER A 105 -12.63 -2.84 -13.69
CA SER A 105 -13.62 -1.79 -13.44
C SER A 105 -14.62 -1.76 -14.58
N LYS A 106 -15.90 -1.72 -14.25
CA LYS A 106 -16.99 -1.58 -15.21
C LYS A 106 -18.08 -0.70 -14.62
N GLY A 107 -18.22 0.51 -15.17
CA GLY A 107 -19.13 1.52 -14.62
C GLY A 107 -18.81 1.80 -13.13
N PRO A 108 -19.79 1.66 -12.21
CA PRO A 108 -19.57 1.90 -10.78
C PRO A 108 -18.98 0.70 -10.03
N ILE A 109 -18.81 -0.46 -10.66
CA ILE A 109 -18.35 -1.70 -9.99
C ILE A 109 -16.86 -1.92 -10.26
N ILE A 110 -16.13 -2.26 -9.22
CA ILE A 110 -14.69 -2.59 -9.27
C ILE A 110 -14.50 -3.98 -8.67
N GLY A 111 -14.02 -4.94 -9.45
CA GLY A 111 -13.52 -6.21 -8.95
C GLY A 111 -12.00 -6.18 -8.86
N GLY A 112 -11.43 -6.86 -7.87
CA GLY A 112 -9.98 -7.01 -7.71
C GLY A 112 -9.61 -8.41 -7.28
N LEU A 113 -8.51 -8.93 -7.81
CA LEU A 113 -7.87 -10.15 -7.34
C LEU A 113 -6.41 -9.86 -7.10
N TRP A 114 -5.90 -10.21 -5.92
CA TRP A 114 -4.49 -10.13 -5.60
C TRP A 114 -3.96 -11.47 -5.12
N TYR A 115 -2.70 -11.73 -5.44
CA TYR A 115 -1.92 -12.83 -4.93
C TYR A 115 -0.69 -12.26 -4.23
N ARG A 116 -0.61 -12.46 -2.92
CA ARG A 116 0.54 -12.13 -2.08
C ARG A 116 1.35 -13.40 -1.88
N ASN A 117 2.55 -13.42 -2.46
CA ASN A 117 3.38 -14.62 -2.51
C ASN A 117 3.58 -15.24 -1.12
N SER A 118 3.30 -16.55 -1.01
CA SER A 118 3.48 -17.35 0.21
C SER A 118 2.62 -16.93 1.41
N ASP A 119 1.61 -16.09 1.21
CA ASP A 119 0.73 -15.62 2.28
C ASP A 119 -0.75 -15.79 1.96
N SER A 120 -1.30 -15.03 1.00
CA SER A 120 -2.76 -14.99 0.76
C SER A 120 -3.17 -14.67 -0.68
N PHE A 121 -4.37 -15.14 -1.05
CA PHE A 121 -5.15 -14.61 -2.17
C PHE A 121 -6.19 -13.64 -1.63
N ILE A 122 -6.33 -12.47 -2.23
CA ILE A 122 -7.25 -11.43 -1.78
C ILE A 122 -8.25 -11.17 -2.89
N ALA A 123 -9.53 -11.34 -2.58
CA ALA A 123 -10.62 -10.95 -3.47
C ALA A 123 -11.21 -9.63 -3.00
N LEU A 124 -11.40 -8.69 -3.91
CA LEU A 124 -11.97 -7.37 -3.64
C LEU A 124 -13.20 -7.14 -4.51
N LEU A 125 -14.27 -6.64 -3.89
CA LEU A 125 -15.43 -6.10 -4.58
C LEU A 125 -15.68 -4.68 -4.06
N GLY A 126 -15.65 -3.72 -4.97
CA GLY A 126 -15.82 -2.31 -4.71
C GLY A 126 -16.95 -1.70 -5.52
N PHE A 127 -17.50 -0.63 -4.97
CA PHE A 127 -18.53 0.18 -5.57
C PHE A 127 -18.16 1.66 -5.46
N GLN A 128 -18.25 2.38 -6.58
CA GLN A 128 -17.97 3.80 -6.67
C GLN A 128 -19.21 4.54 -7.16
N ALA A 129 -19.73 5.44 -6.32
CA ALA A 129 -20.85 6.31 -6.64
C ALA A 129 -20.54 7.76 -6.26
N GLY A 130 -20.34 8.61 -7.27
CA GLY A 130 -19.97 10.01 -7.09
C GLY A 130 -18.69 10.14 -6.26
N ILE A 131 -18.80 10.83 -5.12
CA ILE A 131 -17.68 11.06 -4.20
C ILE A 131 -17.35 9.84 -3.32
N LEU A 132 -18.25 8.86 -3.21
CA LEU A 132 -18.09 7.75 -2.27
C LEU A 132 -17.56 6.51 -2.98
N LYS A 133 -16.56 5.90 -2.37
CA LYS A 133 -16.04 4.58 -2.70
C LYS A 133 -16.24 3.67 -1.51
N PHE A 134 -16.75 2.48 -1.78
CA PHE A 134 -16.84 1.40 -0.81
C PHE A 134 -16.11 0.20 -1.37
N GLY A 135 -15.40 -0.53 -0.53
CA GLY A 135 -14.68 -1.74 -0.90
C GLY A 135 -14.82 -2.78 0.19
N TYR A 136 -15.10 -4.01 -0.21
CA TYR A 136 -15.04 -5.18 0.64
C TYR A 136 -13.96 -6.11 0.10
N SER A 137 -13.02 -6.49 0.96
CA SER A 137 -11.97 -7.47 0.63
C SER A 137 -12.03 -8.68 1.55
N TYR A 138 -11.67 -9.82 1.00
CA TYR A 138 -11.55 -11.08 1.71
C TYR A 138 -10.20 -11.71 1.43
N ASP A 139 -9.41 -11.86 2.49
CA ASP A 139 -8.06 -12.42 2.47
C ASP A 139 -8.13 -13.92 2.76
N ILE A 140 -7.85 -14.73 1.75
CA ILE A 140 -7.75 -16.18 1.83
C ILE A 140 -6.29 -16.55 2.07
N THR A 141 -5.93 -16.87 3.31
CA THR A 141 -4.58 -17.33 3.65
C THR A 141 -4.31 -18.69 3.01
N VAL A 142 -3.17 -18.83 2.32
CA VAL A 142 -2.68 -20.06 1.68
C VAL A 142 -1.47 -20.63 2.42
N SER A 143 -0.90 -19.86 3.37
CA SER A 143 0.28 -20.24 4.12
C SER A 143 0.03 -21.43 5.06
N LYS A 144 1.08 -22.01 5.65
CA LYS A 144 0.97 -23.18 6.55
C LYS A 144 0.09 -22.97 7.80
N LEU A 145 -0.37 -21.74 8.06
CA LEU A 145 -1.34 -21.39 9.10
C LEU A 145 -2.83 -21.49 8.64
N THR A 146 -3.08 -21.94 7.41
CA THR A 146 -4.42 -22.03 6.79
C THR A 146 -5.44 -22.80 7.65
N ASN A 147 -5.02 -23.80 8.42
CA ASN A 147 -5.95 -24.60 9.24
C ASN A 147 -6.49 -23.89 10.50
N GLN A 148 -5.98 -22.70 10.85
CA GLN A 148 -6.42 -21.97 12.05
C GLN A 148 -7.04 -20.60 11.77
N THR A 149 -6.84 -20.04 10.58
CA THR A 149 -7.32 -18.71 10.22
C THR A 149 -8.31 -18.83 9.06
N ALA A 150 -9.60 -18.60 9.33
CA ALA A 150 -10.67 -18.67 8.34
C ALA A 150 -10.67 -17.47 7.36
N GLY A 151 -9.50 -16.91 7.08
CA GLY A 151 -9.33 -15.65 6.37
C GLY A 151 -9.62 -14.40 7.20
N SER A 152 -9.61 -13.23 6.54
CA SER A 152 -9.93 -11.93 7.13
C SER A 152 -10.90 -11.16 6.24
N HIS A 153 -11.88 -10.49 6.86
CA HIS A 153 -12.86 -9.64 6.18
C HIS A 153 -12.51 -8.17 6.43
N GLU A 154 -12.34 -7.41 5.36
CA GLU A 154 -12.02 -5.98 5.45
C GLU A 154 -13.07 -5.14 4.73
N PHE A 155 -13.47 -4.05 5.37
CA PHE A 155 -14.38 -3.06 4.80
C PHE A 155 -13.65 -1.73 4.72
N SER A 156 -13.65 -1.12 3.54
CA SER A 156 -12.97 0.13 3.23
C SER A 156 -13.96 1.15 2.69
N THR A 157 -13.80 2.40 3.11
CA THR A 157 -14.56 3.53 2.57
C THR A 157 -13.62 4.67 2.22
N GLY A 158 -13.85 5.31 1.08
CA GLY A 158 -13.07 6.42 0.59
C GLY A 158 -13.96 7.55 0.11
N LEU A 159 -13.55 8.78 0.37
CA LEU A 159 -14.20 9.99 -0.13
C LEU A 159 -13.25 10.65 -1.15
N GLN A 160 -13.66 10.66 -2.41
CA GLN A 160 -12.92 11.31 -3.49
C GLN A 160 -13.59 12.63 -3.83
N PHE A 161 -12.91 13.73 -3.51
CA PHE A 161 -13.34 15.07 -3.86
C PHE A 161 -12.75 15.49 -5.20
N ASP A 162 -13.59 15.99 -6.10
CA ASP A 162 -13.13 16.51 -7.38
C ASP A 162 -12.27 17.77 -7.19
N CYS A 163 -11.19 17.85 -7.97
CA CYS A 163 -10.36 19.04 -7.99
C CYS A 163 -11.14 20.21 -8.59
N LYS A 164 -11.01 21.40 -8.00
CA LYS A 164 -11.56 22.62 -8.61
C LYS A 164 -10.98 22.81 -10.02
N PRO A 165 -11.80 23.08 -11.05
CA PRO A 165 -11.30 23.27 -12.40
C PRO A 165 -10.30 24.43 -12.43
N LYS A 166 -9.19 24.26 -13.17
CA LYS A 166 -8.21 25.34 -13.34
C LYS A 166 -8.91 26.57 -13.92
N LYS A 167 -8.82 27.70 -13.22
CA LYS A 167 -9.30 28.99 -13.75
C LYS A 167 -8.58 29.28 -15.06
N ARG A 168 -9.33 29.53 -16.14
CA ARG A 168 -8.75 29.94 -17.43
C ARG A 168 -7.99 31.26 -17.21
N ARG A 169 -6.67 31.24 -17.36
CA ARG A 169 -5.86 32.47 -17.39
C ARG A 169 -5.95 33.03 -18.81
N PHE A 170 -6.74 34.08 -19.00
CA PHE A 170 -6.65 34.88 -20.21
C PHE A 170 -5.33 35.65 -20.15
N ARG A 171 -4.43 35.43 -21.13
CA ARG A 171 -3.29 36.32 -21.33
C ARG A 171 -3.84 37.63 -21.85
N THR A 172 -3.72 38.69 -21.07
CA THR A 172 -3.96 40.05 -21.58
C THR A 172 -2.93 40.33 -22.66
N ILE A 173 -3.41 40.68 -23.85
CA ILE A 173 -2.55 41.19 -24.92
C ILE A 173 -1.94 42.49 -24.40
N SER A 174 -0.63 42.51 -24.21
CA SER A 174 0.11 43.74 -23.88
C SER A 174 -0.03 44.70 -25.07
N CYS A 175 -0.69 45.84 -24.87
CA CYS A 175 -0.78 46.87 -25.88
C CYS A 175 0.64 47.35 -26.26
N PRO A 176 0.95 47.49 -27.55
CA PRO A 176 2.21 48.08 -27.97
C PRO A 176 2.25 49.53 -27.47
N SER A 177 3.27 49.88 -26.68
CA SER A 177 3.61 51.25 -26.38
C SER A 177 4.30 51.85 -27.60
N PHE A 178 3.76 52.95 -28.11
CA PHE A 178 4.40 53.81 -29.11
C PHE A 178 5.65 54.49 -28.56
#